data_AF-Q6FK80-F1
#
_entry.id   AF-Q6FK80-F1
#
_cell.length_a   1.000
_cell.length_b   1.000
_cell.length_c   1.000
_cell.angle_alpha   90.00
_cell.angle_beta   90.00
_cell.angle_gamma   90.00
#
_symmetry.space_group_name_H-M   'P 1'
#
loop_
_entity.id
_entity.type
_entity.pdbx_description
1 polymer ?
#
loop_
_entity_poly.entity_id
_entity_poly.type
_entity_poly.pdbx_seq_one_letter_code
_entity_poly.pdbx_strand_id
1 'polypeptide(L)'
;MTNKSEIIDEYTAVLEREIENKRYFLKESHDALRDLIESKAERLNGAGSVQGRRSAINKDVWQKFMEKPMYLPERQDPIGLNLVSARLREKTESMGPWLEVEKEIVHVEETYLNSLRQLNAAMQDTIAEFRKNPPKPREELVSKDYSLSSLKTQHESLHKELKEFVTRYLEPNAPENTSAEEMLQLISTLVQGKTLDKDQFKNSQSLFRLLMKGMLLENTDTNSYKLIDLVS
;
A
#
# COMPACT_ATOMS: atom_id res chain seq x y z
N MET A 1 55.93 21.07 -28.67
CA MET A 1 54.60 20.44 -28.53
C MET A 1 54.44 20.13 -27.07
N THR A 2 53.74 20.97 -26.30
CA THR A 2 53.50 20.73 -24.87
C THR A 2 52.60 19.51 -24.71
N ASN A 3 52.99 18.61 -23.83
CA ASN A 3 52.30 17.36 -23.63
C ASN A 3 50.97 17.65 -22.91
N LYS A 4 49.86 17.00 -23.30
CA LYS A 4 48.54 17.29 -22.70
C LYS A 4 48.52 17.07 -21.18
N SER A 5 49.34 16.16 -20.67
CA SER A 5 49.51 15.92 -19.24
C SER A 5 50.09 17.14 -18.51
N GLU A 6 51.12 17.77 -19.07
CA GLU A 6 51.80 18.92 -18.47
C GLU A 6 50.86 20.11 -18.30
N ILE A 7 49.96 20.33 -19.26
CA ILE A 7 48.95 21.41 -19.21
C ILE A 7 47.92 21.14 -18.10
N ILE A 8 47.51 19.88 -17.91
CA ILE A 8 46.55 19.49 -16.88
C ILE A 8 47.19 19.61 -15.49
N ASP A 9 48.46 19.21 -15.36
CA ASP A 9 49.19 19.30 -14.10
C ASP A 9 49.40 20.76 -13.70
N GLU A 10 49.77 21.64 -14.64
CA GLU A 10 49.89 23.08 -14.40
C GLU A 10 48.54 23.70 -14.00
N TYR A 11 47.46 23.35 -14.70
CA TYR A 11 46.11 23.83 -14.35
C TYR A 11 45.69 23.35 -12.96
N THR A 12 46.02 22.10 -12.59
CA THR A 12 45.73 21.53 -11.27
C THR A 12 46.49 22.27 -10.16
N ALA A 13 47.77 22.58 -10.38
CA ALA A 13 48.56 23.36 -9.44
C ALA A 13 47.99 24.79 -9.25
N VAL A 14 47.53 25.44 -10.32
CA VAL A 14 46.86 26.75 -10.23
C VAL A 14 45.55 26.64 -9.45
N LEU A 15 44.75 25.59 -9.70
CA LEU A 15 43.51 25.33 -8.97
C LEU A 15 43.75 25.19 -7.46
N GLU A 16 44.70 24.36 -7.07
CA GLU A 16 45.03 24.11 -5.65
C GLU A 16 45.46 25.40 -4.95
N ARG A 17 46.33 26.18 -5.61
CA ARG A 17 46.75 27.49 -5.09
C ARG A 17 45.58 28.44 -4.90
N GLU A 18 44.68 28.55 -5.89
CA GLU A 18 43.52 29.44 -5.80
C GLU A 18 42.49 28.97 -4.76
N ILE A 19 42.36 27.65 -4.55
CA ILE A 19 41.53 27.10 -3.48
C ILE A 19 42.09 27.50 -2.12
N GLU A 20 43.39 27.36 -1.92
CA GLU A 20 44.02 27.72 -0.65
C GLU A 20 43.96 29.23 -0.39
N ASN A 21 44.18 30.06 -1.41
CA ASN A 21 43.98 31.51 -1.32
C ASN A 21 42.56 31.87 -0.89
N LYS A 22 41.54 31.24 -1.49
CA LYS A 22 40.14 31.49 -1.12
C LYS A 22 39.81 30.98 0.29
N ARG A 23 40.38 29.85 0.72
CA ARG A 23 40.24 29.34 2.09
C ARG A 23 40.86 30.29 3.11
N TYR A 24 42.04 30.82 2.80
CA TYR A 24 42.72 31.81 3.62
C TYR A 24 41.89 33.10 3.73
N PHE A 25 41.42 33.64 2.61
CA PHE A 25 40.55 34.83 2.60
C PHE A 25 39.26 34.62 3.39
N LEU A 26 38.65 33.44 3.29
CA LEU A 26 37.45 33.08 4.06
C LEU A 26 37.75 33.02 5.57
N LYS A 27 38.90 32.46 5.95
CA LYS A 27 39.33 32.39 7.34
C LYS A 27 39.57 33.79 7.92
N GLU A 28 40.34 34.64 7.23
CA GLU A 28 40.57 36.03 7.66
C GLU A 28 39.26 36.81 7.75
N SER A 29 38.35 36.63 6.78
CA SER A 29 37.02 37.26 6.82
C SER A 29 36.22 36.82 8.03
N HIS A 30 36.27 35.53 8.37
CA HIS A 30 35.58 34.97 9.52
C HIS A 30 36.19 35.47 10.85
N ASP A 31 37.51 35.51 10.93
CA ASP A 31 38.22 35.98 12.13
C ASP A 31 37.99 37.48 12.34
N ALA A 32 38.06 38.31 11.29
CA ALA A 32 37.71 39.73 11.37
C ALA A 32 36.25 39.97 11.79
N LEU A 33 35.31 39.15 11.30
CA LEU A 33 33.92 39.20 11.75
C LEU A 33 33.78 38.82 13.23
N ARG A 34 34.53 37.82 13.70
CA ARG A 34 34.55 37.42 15.10
C ARG A 34 35.09 38.54 15.99
N ASP A 35 36.21 39.15 15.63
CA ASP A 35 36.83 40.26 16.37
C ASP A 35 35.87 41.47 16.46
N LEU A 36 35.14 41.77 15.38
CA LEU A 36 34.12 42.82 15.37
C LEU A 36 32.94 42.49 16.29
N ILE A 37 32.53 41.23 16.38
CA ILE A 37 31.47 40.77 17.27
C ILE A 37 31.93 40.85 18.73
N GLU A 38 33.14 40.37 19.03
CA GLU A 38 33.73 40.34 20.37
C GLU A 38 33.99 41.76 20.89
N SER A 39 34.65 42.62 20.11
CA SER A 39 34.88 44.02 20.47
C SER A 39 33.58 44.82 20.69
N LYS A 40 32.50 44.48 19.97
CA LYS A 40 31.17 45.06 20.20
C LYS A 40 30.54 44.53 21.49
N ALA A 41 30.74 43.26 21.84
CA ALA A 41 30.28 42.68 23.09
C ALA A 41 31.00 43.30 24.31
N GLU A 42 32.31 43.50 24.20
CA GLU A 42 33.14 44.16 25.23
C GLU A 42 32.71 45.60 25.48
N ARG A 43 32.48 46.38 24.42
CA ARG A 43 31.98 47.78 24.51
C ARG A 43 30.59 47.89 25.15
N LEU A 44 29.82 46.81 25.19
CA LEU A 44 28.49 46.75 25.78
C LEU A 44 28.50 46.20 27.22
N ASN A 45 29.67 46.12 27.88
CA ASN A 45 29.84 45.69 29.28
C ASN A 45 29.18 44.33 29.58
N GLY A 46 29.27 43.36 28.67
CA GLY A 46 28.74 42.00 28.89
C GLY A 46 27.20 41.91 29.04
N ALA A 47 26.47 43.01 28.88
CA ALA A 47 25.01 43.07 29.03
C ALA A 47 24.29 42.69 27.72
N GLY A 48 24.46 41.43 27.33
CA GLY A 48 23.69 40.78 26.27
C GLY A 48 24.58 40.14 25.22
N SER A 49 24.41 38.83 25.03
CA SER A 49 25.03 38.12 23.92
C SER A 49 24.67 38.81 22.60
N VAL A 50 25.67 39.08 21.77
CA VAL A 50 25.49 39.64 20.42
C VAL A 50 24.55 38.75 19.58
N GLN A 51 24.44 37.46 19.94
CA GLN A 51 23.47 36.50 19.40
C GLN A 51 21.99 36.89 19.57
N GLY A 52 21.64 37.61 20.65
CA GLY A 52 20.24 37.82 21.06
C GLY A 52 19.54 39.03 20.43
N ARG A 53 20.28 39.97 19.83
CA ARG A 53 19.70 41.15 19.18
C ARG A 53 19.89 41.05 17.68
N ARG A 54 18.90 40.48 16.98
CA ARG A 54 18.67 40.77 15.56
C ARG A 54 18.33 42.25 15.43
N SER A 55 19.36 43.10 15.47
CA SER A 55 19.23 44.52 15.17
C SER A 55 18.65 44.61 13.76
N ALA A 56 17.51 45.29 13.62
CA ALA A 56 16.91 45.53 12.32
C ALA A 56 17.98 46.09 11.38
N ILE A 57 18.22 45.40 10.27
CA ILE A 57 19.24 45.81 9.28
C ILE A 57 18.85 47.21 8.81
N ASN A 58 19.76 48.17 8.97
CA ASN A 58 19.53 49.53 8.48
C ASN A 58 19.39 49.48 6.95
N LYS A 59 18.23 49.92 6.44
CA LYS A 59 17.87 49.87 5.03
C LYS A 59 18.84 50.65 4.13
N ASP A 60 19.35 51.79 4.61
CA ASP A 60 20.28 52.63 3.84
C ASP A 60 21.66 51.98 3.73
N VAL A 61 22.08 51.24 4.77
CA VAL A 61 23.33 50.48 4.76
C VAL A 61 23.22 49.28 3.83
N TRP A 62 22.07 48.59 3.84
CA TRP A 62 21.81 47.47 2.93
C TRP A 62 21.78 47.91 1.46
N GLN A 63 21.17 49.06 1.17
CA GLN A 63 21.15 49.60 -0.19
C GLN A 63 22.57 49.90 -0.70
N LYS A 64 23.40 50.57 0.11
CA LYS A 64 24.81 50.83 -0.23
C LYS A 64 25.65 49.56 -0.38
N PHE A 65 25.36 48.54 0.41
CA PHE A 65 26.04 47.25 0.31
C PHE A 65 25.79 46.55 -1.03
N MET A 66 24.55 46.62 -1.54
CA MET A 66 24.18 46.01 -2.82
C MET A 66 24.75 46.75 -4.05
N GLU A 67 25.25 47.97 -3.90
CA GLU A 67 25.80 48.76 -5.00
C GLU A 67 27.17 48.26 -5.49
N LYS A 68 27.92 47.51 -4.67
CA LYS A 68 29.29 47.11 -4.99
C LYS A 68 29.52 45.61 -4.78
N PRO A 69 30.12 44.90 -5.75
CA PRO A 69 30.55 43.53 -5.54
C PRO A 69 31.70 43.50 -4.52
N MET A 70 31.67 42.52 -3.61
CA MET A 70 32.69 42.39 -2.54
C MET A 70 33.92 41.61 -2.96
N TYR A 71 33.78 40.69 -3.92
CA TYR A 71 34.86 39.86 -4.40
C TYR A 71 34.95 39.97 -5.91
N LEU A 72 36.16 40.30 -6.40
CA LEU A 72 36.48 40.37 -7.81
C LEU A 72 37.54 39.31 -8.08
N PRO A 73 37.24 38.29 -8.91
CA PRO A 73 38.21 37.25 -9.21
C PRO A 73 39.38 37.84 -10.01
N GLU A 74 40.57 37.34 -9.74
CA GLU A 74 41.77 37.71 -10.50
C GLU A 74 41.75 37.08 -11.89
N ARG A 75 42.57 37.61 -12.81
CA ARG A 75 42.66 37.08 -14.18
C ARG A 75 43.09 35.60 -14.24
N GLN A 76 43.83 35.14 -13.24
CA GLN A 76 44.32 33.76 -13.15
C GLN A 76 43.32 32.84 -12.45
N ASP A 77 42.21 33.36 -11.92
CA ASP A 77 41.24 32.58 -11.17
C ASP A 77 40.43 31.65 -12.11
N PRO A 78 40.55 30.32 -11.99
CA PRO A 78 39.83 29.37 -12.83
C PRO A 78 38.34 29.23 -12.47
N ILE A 79 37.79 30.08 -11.59
CA ILE A 79 36.40 29.99 -11.10
C ILE A 79 35.35 29.90 -12.19
N GLY A 80 35.52 30.59 -13.33
CA GLY A 80 34.57 30.55 -14.43
C GLY A 80 34.44 29.16 -15.04
N LEU A 81 35.57 28.53 -15.37
CA LEU A 81 35.59 27.20 -15.97
C LEU A 81 35.11 26.14 -14.95
N ASN A 82 35.50 26.28 -13.69
CA ASN A 82 35.08 25.37 -12.61
C ASN A 82 33.57 25.44 -12.34
N LEU A 83 33.00 26.65 -12.32
CA LEU A 83 31.57 26.81 -12.07
C LEU A 83 30.74 26.22 -13.22
N VAL A 84 31.18 26.45 -14.46
CA VAL A 84 30.52 25.89 -15.64
C VAL A 84 30.65 24.36 -15.66
N SER A 85 31.85 23.82 -15.41
CA SER A 85 32.08 22.38 -15.43
C SER A 85 31.31 21.66 -14.32
N ALA A 86 31.35 22.17 -13.09
CA ALA A 86 30.61 21.61 -11.96
C ALA A 86 29.10 21.65 -12.22
N ARG A 87 28.57 22.79 -12.69
CA ARG A 87 27.14 22.95 -12.97
C ARG A 87 26.67 22.05 -14.11
N LEU A 88 27.45 21.93 -15.19
CA LEU A 88 27.10 21.06 -16.32
C LEU A 88 27.15 19.58 -15.91
N ARG A 89 28.14 19.21 -15.11
CA ARG A 89 28.26 17.87 -14.56
C ARG A 89 27.06 17.54 -13.67
N GLU A 90 26.74 18.38 -12.70
CA GLU A 90 25.59 18.21 -11.82
C GLU A 90 24.28 18.13 -12.60
N LYS A 91 24.08 19.00 -13.60
CA LYS A 91 22.91 18.95 -14.48
C LYS A 91 22.83 17.61 -15.22
N THR A 92 23.94 17.10 -15.72
CA THR A 92 23.95 15.84 -16.49
C THR A 92 23.71 14.64 -15.57
N GLU A 93 24.36 14.63 -14.42
CA GLU A 93 24.23 13.56 -13.41
C GLU A 93 22.83 13.52 -12.79
N SER A 94 22.17 14.67 -12.61
CA SER A 94 20.79 14.75 -12.08
C SER A 94 19.72 14.45 -13.14
N MET A 95 19.95 14.82 -14.40
CA MET A 95 18.95 14.68 -15.46
C MET A 95 18.72 13.23 -15.88
N GLY A 96 19.75 12.38 -15.82
CA GLY A 96 19.62 10.95 -16.13
C GLY A 96 18.60 10.24 -15.22
N PRO A 97 18.81 10.23 -13.90
CA PRO A 97 17.86 9.65 -12.95
C PRO A 97 16.47 10.28 -13.03
N TRP A 98 16.38 11.61 -13.21
CA TRP A 98 15.10 12.29 -13.37
C TRP A 98 14.33 11.79 -14.60
N LEU A 99 15.01 11.60 -15.74
CA LEU A 99 14.39 11.07 -16.96
C LEU A 99 13.92 9.63 -16.80
N GLU A 100 14.64 8.79 -16.05
CA GLU A 100 14.20 7.41 -15.81
C GLU A 100 12.93 7.37 -14.95
N VAL A 101 12.86 8.18 -13.90
CA VAL A 101 11.63 8.32 -13.08
C VAL A 101 10.46 8.83 -13.93
N GLU A 102 10.70 9.82 -14.79
CA GLU A 102 9.65 10.36 -15.65
C GLU A 102 9.13 9.32 -16.64
N LYS A 103 10.01 8.50 -17.23
CA LYS A 103 9.60 7.39 -18.13
C LYS A 103 8.74 6.36 -17.41
N GLU A 104 9.09 6.01 -16.16
CA GLU A 104 8.30 5.08 -15.36
C GLU A 104 6.91 5.64 -15.08
N ILE A 105 6.81 6.93 -14.70
CA ILE A 105 5.53 7.61 -14.47
C ILE A 105 4.68 7.59 -15.74
N VAL A 106 5.24 7.99 -16.88
CA VAL A 106 4.51 8.00 -18.16
C VAL A 106 4.00 6.60 -18.52
N HIS A 107 4.80 5.56 -18.30
CA HIS A 107 4.36 4.19 -18.55
C HIS A 107 3.18 3.77 -17.65
N VAL A 108 3.23 4.13 -16.37
CA VAL A 108 2.13 3.89 -15.43
C VAL A 108 0.87 4.66 -15.84
N GLU A 109 1.00 5.92 -16.26
CA GLU A 109 -0.12 6.72 -16.74
C GLU A 109 -0.75 6.15 -18.01
N GLU A 110 0.05 5.68 -18.96
CA GLU A 110 -0.45 5.04 -20.19
C GLU A 110 -1.24 3.76 -19.89
N THR A 111 -0.72 2.90 -18.99
CA THR A 111 -1.41 1.67 -18.60
C THR A 111 -2.71 1.96 -17.85
N TYR A 112 -2.71 2.96 -16.98
CA TYR A 112 -3.90 3.43 -16.27
C TYR A 112 -4.95 4.01 -17.24
N LEU A 113 -4.55 4.86 -18.17
CA LEU A 113 -5.45 5.43 -19.19
C LEU A 113 -6.07 4.36 -20.08
N ASN A 114 -5.29 3.34 -20.47
CA ASN A 114 -5.83 2.21 -21.24
C ASN A 114 -6.85 1.40 -20.43
N SER A 115 -6.59 1.19 -19.14
CA SER A 115 -7.54 0.52 -18.23
C SER A 115 -8.84 1.31 -18.09
N LEU A 116 -8.75 2.63 -17.93
CA LEU A 116 -9.93 3.50 -17.88
C LEU A 116 -10.71 3.51 -19.20
N ARG A 117 -10.04 3.45 -20.36
CA ARG A 117 -10.70 3.33 -21.66
C ARG A 117 -11.48 2.02 -21.78
N GLN A 118 -10.89 0.91 -21.37
CA GLN A 118 -11.57 -0.40 -21.37
C GLN A 118 -12.77 -0.41 -20.43
N LEU A 119 -12.62 0.13 -19.21
CA LEU A 119 -13.72 0.26 -18.25
C LEU A 119 -14.85 1.12 -18.81
N ASN A 120 -14.52 2.27 -19.40
CA ASN A 120 -15.52 3.15 -20.01
C ASN A 120 -16.25 2.49 -21.16
N ALA A 121 -15.56 1.70 -21.99
CA ALA A 121 -16.21 0.92 -23.05
C ALA A 121 -17.19 -0.11 -22.46
N ALA A 122 -16.76 -0.89 -21.45
CA ALA A 122 -17.64 -1.84 -20.77
C ALA A 122 -18.84 -1.17 -20.07
N MET A 123 -18.64 0.01 -19.47
CA MET A 123 -19.73 0.81 -18.91
C MET A 123 -20.71 1.29 -19.99
N GLN A 124 -20.22 1.70 -21.16
CA GLN A 124 -21.10 2.07 -22.26
C GLN A 124 -21.91 0.89 -22.78
N ASP A 125 -21.28 -0.28 -22.90
CA ASP A 125 -21.96 -1.51 -23.32
C ASP A 125 -23.02 -1.95 -22.31
N THR A 126 -22.71 -1.96 -21.02
CA THR A 126 -23.68 -2.27 -19.97
C THR A 126 -24.84 -1.27 -19.92
N ILE A 127 -24.57 0.03 -20.09
CA ILE A 127 -25.62 1.05 -20.23
C ILE A 127 -26.49 0.77 -21.46
N ALA A 128 -25.89 0.38 -22.58
CA ALA A 128 -26.64 0.01 -23.79
C ALA A 128 -27.49 -1.25 -23.56
N GLU A 129 -26.99 -2.25 -22.84
CA GLU A 129 -27.77 -3.43 -22.43
C GLU A 129 -28.93 -3.06 -21.51
N PHE A 130 -28.71 -2.24 -20.48
CA PHE A 130 -29.78 -1.75 -19.61
C PHE A 130 -30.83 -0.93 -20.36
N ARG A 131 -30.43 -0.18 -21.39
CA ARG A 131 -31.39 0.54 -22.25
C ARG A 131 -32.20 -0.41 -23.15
N LYS A 132 -31.59 -1.49 -23.64
CA LYS A 132 -32.27 -2.52 -24.45
C LYS A 132 -33.20 -3.39 -23.61
N ASN A 133 -32.75 -3.75 -22.41
CA ASN A 133 -33.45 -4.58 -21.44
C ASN A 133 -33.63 -3.78 -20.14
N PRO A 134 -34.52 -2.77 -20.11
CA PRO A 134 -34.77 -2.02 -18.90
C PRO A 134 -35.21 -2.99 -17.79
N PRO A 135 -34.66 -2.85 -16.58
CA PRO A 135 -35.13 -3.66 -15.46
C PRO A 135 -36.63 -3.45 -15.33
N LYS A 136 -37.38 -4.56 -15.30
CA LYS A 136 -38.83 -4.53 -15.16
C LYS A 136 -39.19 -3.69 -13.93
N PRO A 137 -40.28 -2.90 -13.97
CA PRO A 137 -40.76 -2.15 -12.82
C PRO A 137 -40.85 -3.09 -11.61
N ARG A 138 -40.49 -2.58 -10.44
CA ARG A 138 -40.43 -3.35 -9.17
C ARG A 138 -41.73 -4.09 -8.84
N GLU A 139 -42.84 -3.68 -9.46
CA GLU A 139 -44.16 -4.28 -9.39
C GLU A 139 -44.24 -5.68 -10.04
N GLU A 140 -43.38 -6.02 -11.00
CA GLU A 140 -43.27 -7.38 -11.59
C GLU A 140 -42.23 -8.28 -10.90
N LEU A 141 -41.42 -7.74 -9.98
CA LEU A 141 -40.50 -8.53 -9.14
C LEU A 141 -41.21 -9.20 -7.94
N VAL A 142 -42.54 -9.09 -7.86
CA VAL A 142 -43.36 -9.81 -6.89
C VAL A 142 -43.58 -11.24 -7.39
N SER A 143 -42.57 -12.10 -7.27
CA SER A 143 -42.79 -13.55 -7.07
C SER A 143 -41.50 -14.27 -6.72
N LYS A 144 -40.96 -13.95 -5.54
CA LYS A 144 -40.41 -14.92 -4.58
C LYS A 144 -40.14 -14.15 -3.31
N ASP A 145 -41.23 -13.85 -2.60
CA ASP A 145 -41.16 -13.52 -1.18
C ASP A 145 -40.60 -14.74 -0.43
N TYR A 146 -39.28 -14.86 -0.39
CA TYR A 146 -38.60 -15.56 0.69
C TYR A 146 -38.74 -14.70 1.95
N SER A 147 -39.98 -14.53 2.41
CA SER A 147 -40.23 -13.99 3.73
C SER A 147 -39.60 -14.94 4.75
N LEU A 148 -39.05 -14.42 5.84
CA LEU A 148 -38.49 -15.25 6.91
C LEU A 148 -39.51 -16.25 7.45
N SER A 149 -40.80 -15.93 7.37
CA SER A 149 -41.90 -16.85 7.69
C SER A 149 -42.01 -18.01 6.69
N SER A 150 -41.85 -17.77 5.37
CA SER A 150 -41.91 -18.85 4.37
C SER A 150 -40.73 -19.83 4.52
N LEU A 151 -39.53 -19.32 4.80
CA LEU A 151 -38.35 -20.15 5.09
C LEU A 151 -38.51 -20.96 6.37
N LYS A 152 -39.10 -20.39 7.43
CA LYS A 152 -39.41 -21.13 8.67
C LYS A 152 -40.42 -22.25 8.42
N THR A 153 -41.50 -21.97 7.69
CA THR A 153 -42.50 -23.00 7.37
C THR A 153 -41.92 -24.12 6.51
N GLN A 154 -41.01 -23.80 5.58
CA GLN A 154 -40.32 -24.78 4.74
C GLN A 154 -39.32 -25.62 5.56
N HIS A 155 -38.60 -25.00 6.49
CA HIS A 155 -37.71 -25.71 7.39
C HIS A 155 -38.49 -26.68 8.30
N GLU A 156 -39.62 -26.23 8.86
CA GLU A 156 -40.51 -27.06 9.67
C GLU A 156 -41.11 -28.23 8.86
N SER A 157 -41.49 -28.01 7.60
CA SER A 157 -42.02 -29.07 6.74
C SER A 157 -40.96 -30.12 6.42
N LEU A 158 -39.75 -29.70 6.05
CA LEU A 158 -38.62 -30.60 5.77
C LEU A 158 -38.20 -31.39 7.02
N HIS A 159 -38.20 -30.75 8.19
CA HIS A 159 -37.92 -31.43 9.45
C HIS A 159 -38.99 -32.47 9.81
N LYS A 160 -40.26 -32.20 9.45
CA LYS A 160 -41.35 -33.17 9.63
C LYS A 160 -41.22 -34.35 8.67
N GLU A 161 -40.92 -34.10 7.40
CA GLU A 161 -40.67 -35.14 6.39
C GLU A 161 -39.47 -36.02 6.78
N LEU A 162 -38.38 -35.41 7.27
CA LEU A 162 -37.23 -36.14 7.79
C LEU A 162 -37.61 -37.04 8.97
N LYS A 163 -38.41 -36.53 9.92
CA LYS A 163 -38.90 -37.31 11.06
C LYS A 163 -39.76 -38.49 10.61
N GLU A 164 -40.64 -38.27 9.63
CA GLU A 164 -41.48 -39.31 9.06
C GLU A 164 -40.65 -40.36 8.30
N PHE A 165 -39.62 -39.93 7.58
CA PHE A 165 -38.70 -40.83 6.88
C PHE A 165 -37.91 -41.72 7.85
N VAL A 166 -37.35 -41.13 8.91
CA VAL A 166 -36.56 -41.90 9.90
C VAL A 166 -37.42 -42.93 10.61
N THR A 167 -38.60 -42.53 11.09
CA THR A 167 -39.53 -43.41 11.84
C THR A 167 -40.18 -44.49 10.98
N ARG A 168 -40.53 -44.20 9.72
CA ARG A 168 -41.23 -45.17 8.85
C ARG A 168 -40.30 -46.06 8.05
N TYR A 169 -39.10 -45.58 7.70
CA TYR A 169 -38.24 -46.27 6.73
C TYR A 169 -36.85 -46.61 7.27
N LEU A 170 -36.22 -45.78 8.10
CA LEU A 170 -34.87 -46.06 8.58
C LEU A 170 -34.86 -46.93 9.86
N GLU A 171 -35.69 -46.60 10.85
CA GLU A 171 -35.78 -47.36 12.11
C GLU A 171 -36.24 -48.82 11.89
N PRO A 172 -37.32 -49.12 11.15
CA PRO A 172 -37.78 -50.51 10.99
C PRO A 172 -36.82 -51.40 10.19
N ASN A 173 -35.94 -50.79 9.39
CA ASN A 173 -34.96 -51.49 8.55
C ASN A 173 -33.55 -51.45 9.15
N ALA A 174 -33.37 -50.87 10.33
CA ALA A 174 -32.11 -50.88 11.03
C ALA A 174 -31.91 -52.27 11.68
N PRO A 175 -30.78 -52.97 11.43
CA PRO A 175 -30.47 -54.24 12.07
C PRO A 175 -30.14 -54.10 13.57
N GLU A 176 -30.07 -52.87 14.07
CA GLU A 176 -29.74 -52.49 15.45
C GLU A 176 -31.02 -51.95 16.12
N ASN A 177 -31.23 -52.20 17.43
CA ASN A 177 -32.33 -51.64 18.22
C ASN A 177 -32.13 -50.13 18.51
N THR A 178 -31.74 -49.37 17.49
CA THR A 178 -31.55 -47.93 17.57
C THR A 178 -32.91 -47.25 17.57
N SER A 179 -33.17 -46.40 18.56
CA SER A 179 -34.40 -45.59 18.56
C SER A 179 -34.36 -44.56 17.42
N ALA A 180 -35.50 -44.33 16.76
CA ALA A 180 -35.63 -43.23 15.79
C ALA A 180 -35.24 -41.86 16.38
N GLU A 181 -35.41 -41.66 17.69
CA GLU A 181 -35.01 -40.42 18.36
C GLU A 181 -33.49 -40.23 18.40
N GLU A 182 -32.73 -41.31 18.60
CA GLU A 182 -31.26 -41.28 18.59
C GLU A 182 -30.74 -41.01 17.17
N MET A 183 -31.33 -41.66 16.16
CA MET A 183 -30.98 -41.40 14.75
C MET A 183 -31.28 -39.95 14.34
N LEU A 184 -32.42 -39.41 14.76
CA LEU A 184 -32.79 -38.02 14.46
C LEU A 184 -31.88 -37.00 15.15
N GLN A 185 -31.46 -37.28 16.38
CA GLN A 185 -30.50 -36.42 17.08
C GLN A 185 -29.15 -36.39 16.35
N LEU A 186 -28.65 -37.53 15.89
CA LEU A 186 -27.40 -37.62 15.11
C LEU A 186 -27.52 -36.90 13.76
N ILE A 187 -28.64 -37.03 13.06
CA ILE A 187 -28.85 -36.30 11.79
C ILE A 187 -28.97 -34.79 12.05
N SER A 188 -29.68 -34.38 13.11
CA SER A 188 -29.83 -32.97 13.46
C SER A 188 -28.49 -32.31 13.82
N THR A 189 -27.61 -33.01 14.56
CA THR A 189 -26.28 -32.50 14.88
C THR A 189 -25.39 -32.39 13.64
N LEU A 190 -25.48 -33.34 12.69
CA LEU A 190 -24.79 -33.25 11.39
C LEU A 190 -25.28 -32.09 10.53
N VAL A 191 -26.60 -31.88 10.45
CA VAL A 191 -27.20 -30.76 9.69
C VAL A 191 -26.87 -29.40 10.32
N GLN A 192 -26.68 -29.34 11.64
CA GLN A 192 -26.18 -28.15 12.34
C GLN A 192 -24.67 -27.89 12.10
N GLY A 193 -23.99 -28.73 11.32
CA GLY A 193 -22.59 -28.56 10.94
C GLY A 193 -21.59 -28.96 12.03
N LYS A 194 -22.03 -29.70 13.06
CA LYS A 194 -21.15 -30.20 14.13
C LYS A 194 -20.46 -31.49 13.71
N THR A 195 -19.21 -31.67 14.13
CA THR A 195 -18.44 -32.90 13.93
C THR A 195 -18.89 -33.97 14.91
N LEU A 196 -19.10 -35.20 14.42
CA LEU A 196 -19.43 -36.36 15.24
C LEU A 196 -18.29 -37.36 15.21
N ASP A 197 -17.95 -37.91 16.39
CA ASP A 197 -16.95 -38.96 16.50
C ASP A 197 -17.54 -40.32 16.14
N LYS A 198 -16.69 -41.23 15.64
CA LYS A 198 -17.08 -42.62 15.34
C LYS A 198 -17.77 -43.34 16.51
N ASP A 199 -17.39 -42.98 17.73
CA ASP A 199 -17.93 -43.55 18.96
C ASP A 199 -19.38 -43.15 19.22
N GLN A 200 -19.83 -42.01 18.69
CA GLN A 200 -21.21 -41.54 18.81
C GLN A 200 -22.16 -42.31 17.87
N PHE A 201 -21.61 -42.99 16.86
CA PHE A 201 -22.37 -43.89 15.98
C PHE A 201 -22.38 -45.35 16.46
N LYS A 202 -21.86 -45.67 17.65
CA LYS A 202 -21.77 -47.06 18.17
C LYS A 202 -23.13 -47.77 18.16
N ASN A 203 -24.19 -47.04 18.47
CA ASN A 203 -25.57 -47.54 18.51
C ASN A 203 -26.33 -47.36 17.20
N SER A 204 -25.71 -46.79 16.16
CA SER A 204 -26.35 -46.46 14.87
C SER A 204 -25.38 -46.70 13.71
N GLN A 205 -24.72 -47.87 13.68
CA GLN A 205 -23.70 -48.13 12.67
C GLN A 205 -24.30 -48.29 11.27
N SER A 206 -25.55 -48.72 11.19
CA SER A 206 -26.31 -48.81 9.93
C SER A 206 -26.47 -47.44 9.27
N LEU A 207 -26.82 -46.41 10.06
CA LEU A 207 -26.92 -45.02 9.61
C LEU A 207 -25.54 -44.49 9.19
N PHE A 208 -24.50 -44.74 9.98
CA PHE A 208 -23.14 -44.35 9.63
C PHE A 208 -22.68 -44.96 8.30
N ARG A 209 -22.92 -46.27 8.10
CA ARG A 209 -22.61 -46.95 6.83
C ARG A 209 -23.42 -46.41 5.67
N LEU A 210 -24.69 -46.05 5.89
CA LEU A 210 -25.55 -45.47 4.86
C LEU A 210 -25.03 -44.09 4.43
N LEU A 211 -24.70 -43.22 5.38
CA LEU A 211 -24.15 -41.89 5.12
C LEU A 211 -22.78 -41.94 4.44
N MET A 212 -21.92 -42.89 4.84
CA MET A 212 -20.62 -43.14 4.18
C MET A 212 -20.80 -43.70 2.75
N LYS A 213 -21.70 -44.67 2.55
CA LYS A 213 -22.00 -45.21 1.20
C LYS A 213 -22.65 -44.18 0.29
N GLY A 214 -23.48 -43.30 0.86
CA GLY A 214 -24.05 -42.16 0.15
C GLY A 214 -23.05 -41.05 -0.15
N MET A 215 -21.79 -41.18 0.30
CA MET A 215 -20.76 -40.15 0.22
C MET A 215 -21.26 -38.80 0.75
N LEU A 216 -21.96 -38.81 1.88
CA LEU A 216 -22.51 -37.60 2.50
C LEU A 216 -21.67 -37.09 3.67
N LEU A 217 -20.61 -37.83 4.05
CA LEU A 217 -19.71 -37.49 5.14
C LEU A 217 -18.29 -37.24 4.62
N GLU A 218 -17.67 -36.19 5.13
CA GLU A 218 -16.26 -35.86 4.98
C GLU A 218 -15.52 -36.22 6.28
N ASN A 219 -14.32 -36.79 6.14
CA ASN A 219 -13.48 -37.14 7.28
C ASN A 219 -12.52 -35.98 7.58
N THR A 220 -12.71 -35.31 8.71
CA THR A 220 -11.93 -34.10 9.07
C THR A 220 -10.65 -34.43 9.84
N ASP A 221 -10.66 -35.44 10.71
CA ASP A 221 -9.49 -35.95 11.47
C ASP A 221 -9.55 -37.49 11.61
N THR A 222 -8.60 -38.13 12.31
CA THR A 222 -8.47 -39.60 12.39
C THR A 222 -9.71 -40.36 12.91
N ASN A 223 -10.72 -39.70 13.49
CA ASN A 223 -11.98 -40.32 13.92
C ASN A 223 -13.24 -39.42 13.91
N SER A 224 -13.19 -38.24 13.27
CA SER A 224 -14.28 -37.25 13.28
C SER A 224 -14.89 -37.05 11.89
N TYR A 225 -16.22 -37.04 11.82
CA TYR A 225 -16.98 -36.95 10.57
C TYR A 225 -17.88 -35.71 10.56
N LYS A 226 -17.93 -35.03 9.42
CA LYS A 226 -18.81 -33.88 9.16
C LYS A 226 -19.66 -34.15 7.91
N LEU A 227 -20.85 -33.56 7.83
CA LEU A 227 -21.63 -33.56 6.60
C LEU A 227 -20.92 -32.71 5.52
N ILE A 228 -20.86 -33.19 4.29
CA ILE A 228 -20.29 -32.44 3.15
C ILE A 228 -21.08 -31.15 2.96
N ASP A 229 -20.39 -30.06 2.64
CA ASP A 229 -21.05 -28.79 2.35
C ASP A 229 -21.84 -28.90 1.03
N LEU A 230 -23.17 -28.92 1.13
CA LEU A 230 -24.08 -29.05 -0.01
C LEU A 230 -24.34 -27.69 -0.71
N VAL A 231 -23.70 -26.62 -0.24
CA VAL A 231 -23.80 -25.28 -0.81
C VAL A 231 -22.47 -24.93 -1.49
N SER A 232 -22.34 -25.30 -2.76
CA SER A 232 -21.30 -24.79 -3.66
C SER A 232 -21.89 -23.75 -4.60
#